data_AF-A0A496VBL0-F1
#
_entry.id   AF-A0A496VBL0-F1
#
_cell.length_a   1.000
_cell.length_b   1.000
_cell.length_c   1.000
_cell.angle_alpha   90.00
_cell.angle_beta   90.00
_cell.angle_gamma   90.00
#
_symmetry.space_group_name_H-M   'P 1'
#
loop_
_entity.id
_entity.type
_entity.pdbx_description
1 polymer ?
#
loop_
_entity_poly.entity_id
_entity_poly.type
_entity_poly.pdbx_seq_one_letter_code
_entity_poly.pdbx_strand_id
1 'polypeptide(L)'
;MFRFLVILLVLTLTPTFLYAEGCDTPAKCYAQTIDELKAARAEIAAAVDKLIAKYEATAVLEETTQALVKQYETRLKQIEEAYTQKLAATSKIADLSLHSAQQYEQQIKALLVELREKTLPKLIVAISASSKGDVGIGTKTPSAKLEVVGKVKANNIGSIFIRWGNATAPEGTTLLYSGFGFNGHYTHKGSGAEAICMKSGDPGASGPGSSHGDLLYPLGTGGAPMPPGIPAQKELKCAVCYAEGPSFEMWGSWTCPKGWRAAYTGYGMGAYSGHENQSNRHCATSSA
;
A
#
# COMPACT_ATOMS: atom_id res chain seq x y z
N MET A 1 -69.43 50.43 30.06
CA MET A 1 -69.21 51.12 31.35
C MET A 1 -69.24 52.66 31.22
N PHE A 2 -68.68 53.27 30.17
CA PHE A 2 -68.65 54.73 30.00
C PHE A 2 -69.99 55.41 29.64
N ARG A 3 -70.93 54.72 28.97
CA ARG A 3 -72.31 55.24 28.75
C ARG A 3 -73.05 55.53 30.05
N PHE A 4 -72.74 54.82 31.13
CA PHE A 4 -73.32 55.06 32.45
C PHE A 4 -72.69 56.28 33.15
N LEU A 5 -71.40 56.56 32.91
CA LEU A 5 -70.70 57.71 33.52
C LEU A 5 -71.09 59.04 32.87
N VAL A 6 -71.33 59.04 31.55
CA VAL A 6 -71.78 60.24 30.81
C VAL A 6 -73.21 60.64 31.20
N ILE A 7 -74.11 59.65 31.43
CA ILE A 7 -75.47 59.91 31.92
C ILE A 7 -75.44 60.45 33.37
N LEU A 8 -74.53 59.96 34.21
CA LEU A 8 -74.37 60.44 35.59
C LEU A 8 -73.87 61.90 35.64
N LEU A 9 -72.98 62.31 34.73
CA LEU A 9 -72.42 63.66 34.69
C LEU A 9 -73.44 64.72 34.18
N VAL A 10 -74.34 64.32 33.28
CA VAL A 10 -75.43 65.17 32.77
C VAL A 10 -76.49 65.43 33.85
N LEU A 11 -76.68 64.50 34.81
CA LEU A 11 -77.57 64.67 35.96
C LEU A 11 -76.97 65.58 37.06
N THR A 12 -75.65 65.78 37.09
CA THR A 12 -74.98 66.67 38.08
C THR A 12 -74.83 68.12 37.63
N LEU A 13 -75.20 68.45 36.38
CA LEU A 13 -75.01 69.78 35.77
C LEU A 13 -76.33 70.49 35.43
N THR A 14 -77.43 70.19 36.12
CA THR A 14 -78.62 71.04 36.10
C THR A 14 -78.39 72.27 36.98
N PRO A 15 -78.54 73.51 36.48
CA PRO A 15 -78.52 74.69 37.33
C PRO A 15 -79.61 74.61 38.39
N THR A 16 -79.19 74.90 39.62
CA THR A 16 -79.88 74.83 40.90
C THR A 16 -81.17 75.66 40.95
N PHE A 17 -82.22 75.19 41.63
CA PHE A 17 -83.24 76.11 42.15
C PHE A 17 -82.76 76.69 43.50
N LEU A 18 -81.83 77.64 43.40
CA LEU A 18 -81.67 78.67 44.42
C LEU A 18 -82.11 79.98 43.77
N TYR A 19 -83.04 80.66 44.44
CA TYR A 19 -83.58 81.97 44.05
C TYR A 19 -82.45 82.89 43.58
N ALA A 20 -82.53 83.36 42.33
CA ALA A 20 -81.64 84.40 41.83
C ALA A 20 -81.84 85.66 42.67
N GLU A 21 -80.82 86.08 43.43
CA GLU A 21 -80.82 87.37 44.12
C GLU A 21 -80.78 88.49 43.06
N GLY A 22 -81.82 89.35 43.05
CA GLY A 22 -81.76 90.64 42.33
C GLY A 22 -82.76 90.90 41.19
N CYS A 23 -83.86 90.14 41.02
CA CYS A 23 -84.86 90.44 39.99
C CYS A 23 -86.25 90.82 40.56
N ASP A 24 -86.76 92.00 40.19
CA ASP A 24 -87.95 92.63 40.80
C ASP A 24 -89.31 92.08 40.35
N THR A 25 -89.36 91.22 39.31
CA THR A 25 -90.64 90.64 38.82
C THR A 25 -90.48 89.19 38.34
N PRO A 26 -91.50 88.32 38.50
CA PRO A 26 -91.43 86.90 38.16
C PRO A 26 -91.05 86.61 36.69
N ALA A 27 -91.52 87.44 35.75
CA ALA A 27 -91.19 87.28 34.33
C ALA A 27 -89.71 87.54 34.01
N LYS A 28 -89.07 88.47 34.73
CA LYS A 28 -87.63 88.74 34.58
C LYS A 28 -86.77 87.63 35.19
N CYS A 29 -87.17 87.08 36.34
CA CYS A 29 -86.52 85.89 36.92
C CYS A 29 -86.55 84.70 35.96
N TYR A 30 -87.69 84.49 35.27
CA TYR A 30 -87.84 83.42 34.28
C TYR A 30 -86.99 83.62 33.02
N ALA A 31 -86.89 84.85 32.50
CA ALA A 31 -86.03 85.12 31.35
C ALA A 31 -84.54 84.95 31.68
N GLN A 32 -84.12 85.40 32.86
CA GLN A 32 -82.73 85.30 33.31
C GLN A 32 -82.29 83.84 33.52
N THR A 33 -83.15 83.03 34.16
CA THR A 33 -82.90 81.58 34.31
C THR A 33 -82.83 80.85 32.98
N ILE A 34 -83.62 81.25 31.97
CA ILE A 34 -83.54 80.68 30.62
C ILE A 34 -82.21 81.03 29.94
N ASP A 35 -81.70 82.24 30.11
CA ASP A 35 -80.43 82.65 29.50
C ASP A 35 -79.22 82.03 30.22
N GLU A 36 -79.28 81.85 31.54
CA GLU A 36 -78.31 81.07 32.32
C GLU A 36 -78.31 79.59 31.91
N LEU A 37 -79.49 78.99 31.68
CA LEU A 37 -79.63 77.63 31.15
C LEU A 37 -79.04 77.49 29.73
N LYS A 38 -79.22 78.50 28.87
CA LYS A 38 -78.62 78.50 27.53
C LYS A 38 -77.10 78.64 27.59
N ALA A 39 -76.59 79.50 28.46
CA ALA A 39 -75.15 79.67 28.67
C ALA A 39 -74.51 78.39 29.21
N ALA A 40 -75.11 77.77 30.23
CA ALA A 40 -74.66 76.48 30.77
C ALA A 40 -74.69 75.38 29.70
N ARG A 41 -75.73 75.34 28.85
CA ARG A 41 -75.82 74.37 27.74
C ARG A 41 -74.71 74.58 26.70
N ALA A 42 -74.33 75.83 26.42
CA ALA A 42 -73.24 76.14 25.48
C ALA A 42 -71.87 75.73 26.05
N GLU A 43 -71.62 75.94 27.34
CA GLU A 43 -70.38 75.48 27.99
C GLU A 43 -70.27 73.95 28.01
N ILE A 44 -71.38 73.26 28.31
CA ILE A 44 -71.42 71.79 28.27
C ILE A 44 -71.18 71.28 26.85
N ALA A 45 -71.78 71.90 25.82
CA ALA A 45 -71.53 71.52 24.43
C ALA A 45 -70.05 71.68 24.03
N ALA A 46 -69.43 72.81 24.39
CA ALA A 46 -68.00 73.04 24.13
C ALA A 46 -67.08 72.06 24.89
N ALA A 47 -67.46 71.66 26.11
CA ALA A 47 -66.75 70.66 26.88
C ALA A 47 -66.87 69.26 26.25
N VAL A 48 -68.05 68.91 25.72
CA VAL A 48 -68.28 67.67 24.98
C VAL A 48 -67.48 67.63 23.68
N ASP A 49 -67.43 68.72 22.92
CA ASP A 49 -66.64 68.81 21.67
C ASP A 49 -65.14 68.65 21.93
N LYS A 50 -64.60 69.25 23.02
CA LYS A 50 -63.21 69.02 23.44
C LYS A 50 -62.94 67.57 23.85
N LEU A 51 -63.92 66.90 24.45
CA LEU A 51 -63.80 65.49 24.84
C LEU A 51 -63.84 64.56 23.63
N ILE A 52 -64.68 64.86 22.64
CA ILE A 52 -64.76 64.15 21.35
C ILE A 52 -63.44 64.29 20.60
N ALA A 53 -62.91 65.51 20.46
CA ALA A 53 -61.62 65.75 19.81
C ALA A 53 -60.45 65.02 20.49
N LYS A 54 -60.48 64.91 21.83
CA LYS A 54 -59.47 64.15 22.60
C LYS A 54 -59.57 62.63 22.36
N TYR A 55 -60.77 62.11 22.13
CA TYR A 55 -61.01 60.68 21.87
C TYR A 55 -60.68 60.27 20.42
N GLU A 56 -60.96 61.14 19.44
CA GLU A 56 -60.60 60.92 18.04
C GLU A 56 -59.08 60.84 17.83
N ALA A 57 -58.29 61.60 18.61
CA ALA A 57 -56.82 61.50 18.61
C ALA A 57 -56.28 60.16 19.17
N THR A 58 -57.03 59.50 20.07
CA THR A 58 -56.65 58.19 20.64
C THR A 58 -57.05 56.99 19.77
N ALA A 59 -58.11 57.10 18.96
CA ALA A 59 -58.53 56.03 18.03
C ALA A 59 -57.49 55.78 16.92
N VAL A 60 -56.80 56.83 16.46
CA VAL A 60 -55.70 56.75 15.47
C VAL A 60 -54.45 56.05 16.04
N LEU A 61 -54.22 56.12 17.36
CA LEU A 61 -53.11 55.46 18.03
C LEU A 61 -53.30 53.94 18.12
N GLU A 62 -54.54 53.46 18.24
CA GLU A 62 -54.85 52.03 18.33
C GLU A 62 -54.66 51.32 16.98
N GLU A 63 -55.10 51.94 15.89
CA GLU A 63 -54.93 51.41 14.52
C GLU A 63 -53.45 51.35 14.10
N THR A 64 -52.67 52.39 14.41
CA THR A 64 -51.22 52.40 14.15
C THR A 64 -50.45 51.39 15.00
N THR A 65 -50.86 51.17 16.26
CA THR A 65 -50.26 50.15 17.13
C THR A 65 -50.55 48.73 16.62
N GLN A 66 -51.79 48.45 16.20
CA GLN A 66 -52.15 47.15 15.63
C GLN A 66 -51.44 46.86 14.30
N ALA A 67 -51.29 47.88 13.43
CA ALA A 67 -50.53 47.76 12.19
C ALA A 67 -49.06 47.43 12.45
N LEU A 68 -48.45 48.07 13.46
CA LEU A 68 -47.06 47.83 13.85
C LEU A 68 -46.88 46.42 14.46
N VAL A 69 -47.80 45.95 15.31
CA VAL A 69 -47.79 44.59 15.84
C VAL A 69 -47.84 43.56 14.72
N LYS A 70 -48.78 43.71 13.77
CA LYS A 70 -48.90 42.81 12.61
C LYS A 70 -47.63 42.80 11.75
N GLN A 71 -46.97 43.94 11.60
CA GLN A 71 -45.67 44.04 10.92
C GLN A 71 -44.59 43.25 11.66
N TYR A 72 -44.51 43.38 13.00
CA TYR A 72 -43.55 42.62 13.80
C TYR A 72 -43.83 41.12 13.81
N GLU A 73 -45.09 40.70 13.89
CA GLU A 73 -45.47 39.28 13.77
C GLU A 73 -45.08 38.70 12.40
N THR A 74 -45.29 39.47 11.33
CA THR A 74 -44.87 39.07 9.98
C THR A 74 -43.35 38.93 9.88
N ARG A 75 -42.59 39.87 10.45
CA ARG A 75 -41.12 39.81 10.49
C ARG A 75 -40.62 38.63 11.34
N LEU A 76 -41.27 38.35 12.47
CA LEU A 76 -40.92 37.21 13.33
C LEU A 76 -41.06 35.89 12.55
N LYS A 77 -42.19 35.72 11.85
CA LYS A 77 -42.44 34.53 11.02
C LYS A 77 -41.41 34.38 9.91
N GLN A 78 -41.05 35.47 9.22
CA GLN A 78 -40.00 35.44 8.20
C GLN A 78 -38.63 35.05 8.76
N ILE A 79 -38.28 35.52 9.97
CA ILE A 79 -37.02 35.17 10.65
C ILE A 79 -37.00 33.69 11.04
N GLU A 80 -38.11 33.16 11.57
CA GLU A 80 -38.24 31.74 11.94
C GLU A 80 -38.11 30.82 10.72
N GLU A 81 -38.77 31.16 9.61
CA GLU A 81 -38.67 30.43 8.34
C GLU A 81 -37.23 30.46 7.80
N ALA A 82 -36.57 31.62 7.83
CA ALA A 82 -35.18 31.76 7.38
C ALA A 82 -34.20 30.94 8.25
N TYR A 83 -34.38 30.93 9.57
CA TYR A 83 -33.55 30.13 10.47
C TYR A 83 -33.74 28.63 10.26
N THR A 84 -34.99 28.20 10.06
CA THR A 84 -35.32 26.79 9.75
C THR A 84 -34.68 26.34 8.45
N GLN A 85 -34.72 27.16 7.40
CA GLN A 85 -34.05 26.86 6.13
C GLN A 85 -32.53 26.76 6.29
N LYS A 86 -31.91 27.66 7.06
CA LYS A 86 -30.46 27.63 7.32
C LYS A 86 -30.04 26.38 8.11
N LEU A 87 -30.84 25.97 9.08
CA LEU A 87 -30.62 24.74 9.84
C LEU A 87 -30.73 23.50 8.94
N ALA A 88 -31.75 23.44 8.08
CA ALA A 88 -31.94 22.35 7.12
C ALA A 88 -30.77 22.28 6.11
N ALA A 89 -30.30 23.43 5.61
CA ALA A 89 -29.13 23.49 4.74
C ALA A 89 -27.85 22.99 5.43
N THR A 90 -27.67 23.32 6.71
CA THR A 90 -26.53 22.87 7.52
C THR A 90 -26.58 21.35 7.77
N SER A 91 -27.75 20.81 8.10
CA SER A 91 -27.96 19.36 8.24
C SER A 91 -27.60 18.62 6.95
N LYS A 92 -28.05 19.13 5.80
CA LYS A 92 -27.77 18.52 4.50
C LYS A 92 -26.27 18.46 4.18
N ILE A 93 -25.52 19.51 4.53
CA ILE A 93 -24.06 19.52 4.37
C ILE A 93 -23.42 18.44 5.27
N ALA A 94 -23.88 18.29 6.51
CA ALA A 94 -23.38 17.25 7.41
C ALA A 94 -23.66 15.84 6.88
N ASP A 95 -24.86 15.60 6.32
CA ASP A 95 -25.23 14.31 5.72
C ASP A 95 -24.37 13.99 4.47
N LEU A 96 -24.11 15.00 3.63
CA LEU A 96 -23.21 14.89 2.48
C LEU A 96 -21.78 14.52 2.91
N SER A 97 -21.26 15.16 3.96
CA SER A 97 -19.94 14.83 4.50
C SER A 97 -19.90 13.40 5.03
N LEU A 98 -20.91 12.97 5.80
CA LEU A 98 -21.01 11.60 6.31
C LEU A 98 -21.08 10.56 5.18
N HIS A 99 -21.88 10.82 4.15
CA HIS A 99 -22.01 9.93 3.00
C HIS A 99 -20.67 9.78 2.25
N SER A 100 -19.95 10.88 2.04
CA SER A 100 -18.63 10.83 1.40
C SER A 100 -17.61 10.02 2.21
N ALA A 101 -17.60 10.18 3.54
CA ALA A 101 -16.73 9.41 4.43
C ALA A 101 -17.03 7.90 4.37
N GLN A 102 -18.31 7.53 4.37
CA GLN A 102 -18.73 6.13 4.22
C GLN A 102 -18.33 5.54 2.86
N GLN A 103 -18.45 6.32 1.79
CA GLN A 103 -18.01 5.88 0.45
C GLN A 103 -16.51 5.59 0.41
N TYR A 104 -15.67 6.46 0.98
CA TYR A 104 -14.24 6.22 1.06
C TYR A 104 -13.90 4.96 1.86
N GLU A 105 -14.57 4.74 2.99
CA GLU A 105 -14.36 3.52 3.79
C GLU A 105 -14.70 2.25 3.00
N GLN A 106 -15.81 2.27 2.25
CA GLN A 106 -16.20 1.14 1.39
C GLN A 106 -15.20 0.91 0.26
N GLN A 107 -14.70 1.98 -0.37
CA GLN A 107 -13.66 1.89 -1.40
C GLN A 107 -12.36 1.30 -0.83
N ILE A 108 -11.92 1.74 0.36
CA ILE A 108 -10.73 1.22 1.03
C ILE A 108 -10.91 -0.27 1.35
N LYS A 109 -12.06 -0.68 1.88
CA LYS A 109 -12.35 -2.09 2.16
C LYS A 109 -12.33 -2.95 0.90
N ALA A 110 -12.93 -2.47 -0.19
CA ALA A 110 -12.92 -3.17 -1.47
C ALA A 110 -11.49 -3.35 -2.01
N LEU A 111 -10.67 -2.30 -1.94
CA LEU A 111 -9.27 -2.34 -2.36
C LEU A 111 -8.44 -3.32 -1.51
N LEU A 112 -8.68 -3.36 -0.19
CA LEU A 112 -8.00 -4.30 0.71
C LEU A 112 -8.34 -5.77 0.39
N VAL A 113 -9.59 -6.06 0.07
CA VAL A 113 -10.01 -7.40 -0.38
C VAL A 113 -9.32 -7.75 -1.69
N GLU A 114 -9.27 -6.83 -2.65
CA GLU A 114 -8.61 -7.06 -3.94
C GLU A 114 -7.11 -7.34 -3.78
N LEU A 115 -6.41 -6.54 -2.96
CA LEU A 115 -5.00 -6.77 -2.63
C LEU A 115 -4.77 -8.14 -1.98
N ARG A 116 -5.62 -8.51 -1.01
CA ARG A 116 -5.50 -9.77 -0.24
C ARG A 116 -5.80 -11.01 -1.08
N GLU A 117 -6.81 -10.97 -1.94
CA GLU A 117 -7.29 -12.16 -2.65
C GLU A 117 -6.63 -12.36 -4.01
N LYS A 118 -6.22 -11.27 -4.70
CA LYS A 118 -5.67 -11.38 -6.06
C LYS A 118 -4.15 -11.21 -6.11
N THR A 119 -3.64 -10.22 -5.40
CA THR A 119 -2.25 -9.76 -5.57
C THR A 119 -1.30 -10.47 -4.60
N LEU A 120 -1.63 -10.52 -3.30
CA LEU A 120 -0.80 -11.18 -2.30
C LEU A 120 -0.60 -12.69 -2.56
N PRO A 121 -1.62 -13.49 -2.91
CA PRO A 121 -1.42 -14.93 -3.07
C PRO A 121 -0.46 -15.27 -4.21
N LYS A 122 -0.48 -14.46 -5.28
CA LYS A 122 0.46 -14.58 -6.40
C LYS A 122 1.88 -14.21 -6.01
N LEU A 123 2.05 -13.19 -5.16
CA LEU A 123 3.38 -12.73 -4.73
C LEU A 123 4.01 -13.65 -3.67
N ILE A 124 3.22 -14.13 -2.69
CA ILE A 124 3.70 -14.98 -1.59
C ILE A 124 4.21 -16.33 -2.09
N VAL A 125 3.63 -16.86 -3.18
CA VAL A 125 4.08 -18.14 -3.76
C VAL A 125 5.30 -17.95 -4.66
N ALA A 126 5.47 -16.78 -5.27
CA ALA A 126 6.64 -16.50 -6.09
C ALA A 126 7.91 -16.35 -5.25
N ILE A 127 7.87 -15.50 -4.22
CA ILE A 127 9.00 -15.26 -3.31
C ILE A 127 8.45 -15.00 -1.89
N SER A 128 8.98 -15.73 -0.91
CA SER A 128 8.66 -15.55 0.51
C SER A 128 9.92 -15.30 1.33
N ALA A 129 9.77 -14.53 2.42
CA ALA A 129 10.79 -14.37 3.44
C ALA A 129 10.20 -14.81 4.79
N SER A 130 10.91 -15.69 5.50
CA SER A 130 10.53 -16.13 6.84
C SER A 130 10.82 -15.03 7.87
N SER A 131 10.20 -15.11 9.05
CA SER A 131 10.52 -14.23 10.17
C SER A 131 11.97 -14.36 10.67
N LYS A 132 12.67 -15.42 10.28
CA LYS A 132 14.10 -15.66 10.58
C LYS A 132 15.04 -15.15 9.46
N GLY A 133 14.48 -14.54 8.41
CA GLY A 133 15.23 -14.03 7.25
C GLY A 133 15.57 -15.07 6.19
N ASP A 134 14.95 -16.25 6.23
CA ASP A 134 15.18 -17.30 5.22
C ASP A 134 14.31 -17.01 3.98
N VAL A 135 14.85 -17.24 2.78
CA VAL A 135 14.17 -16.93 1.51
C VAL A 135 13.66 -18.20 0.84
N GLY A 136 12.36 -18.25 0.51
CA GLY A 136 11.74 -19.34 -0.23
C GLY A 136 11.26 -18.89 -1.61
N ILE A 137 11.60 -19.62 -2.67
CA ILE A 137 11.02 -19.46 -4.02
C ILE A 137 10.18 -20.70 -4.30
N GLY A 138 8.87 -20.53 -4.50
CA GLY A 138 7.94 -21.66 -4.64
C GLY A 138 7.58 -22.36 -3.32
N THR A 139 8.07 -21.87 -2.17
CA THR A 139 7.72 -22.35 -0.82
C THR A 139 7.57 -21.17 0.15
N LYS A 140 6.70 -21.33 1.16
CA LYS A 140 6.49 -20.36 2.25
C LYS A 140 7.22 -20.73 3.54
N THR A 141 7.71 -21.96 3.62
CA THR A 141 8.32 -22.53 4.81
C THR A 141 9.68 -23.11 4.43
N PRO A 142 10.65 -22.26 4.08
CA PRO A 142 11.99 -22.72 3.71
C PRO A 142 12.63 -23.44 4.90
N SER A 143 13.18 -24.61 4.62
CA SER A 143 13.94 -25.47 5.54
C SER A 143 15.44 -25.13 5.57
N ALA A 144 15.88 -24.30 4.62
CA ALA A 144 17.24 -23.77 4.50
C ALA A 144 17.22 -22.24 4.34
N LYS A 145 18.39 -21.59 4.48
CA LYS A 145 18.52 -20.13 4.32
C LYS A 145 18.02 -19.62 2.97
N LEU A 146 18.22 -20.42 1.93
CA LEU A 146 17.61 -20.24 0.62
C LEU A 146 17.06 -21.60 0.16
N GLU A 147 15.77 -21.68 -0.13
CA GLU A 147 15.13 -22.87 -0.69
C GLU A 147 14.37 -22.51 -1.97
N VAL A 148 14.64 -23.24 -3.04
CA VAL A 148 13.92 -23.10 -4.31
C VAL A 148 13.21 -24.41 -4.61
N VAL A 149 11.88 -24.40 -4.55
CA VAL A 149 11.04 -25.52 -4.99
C VAL A 149 10.80 -25.35 -6.49
N GLY A 150 11.65 -25.99 -7.30
CA GLY A 150 11.59 -25.92 -8.75
C GLY A 150 12.98 -26.02 -9.39
N LYS A 151 13.05 -25.77 -10.71
CA LYS A 151 14.33 -25.68 -11.42
C LYS A 151 14.88 -24.26 -11.32
N VAL A 152 16.16 -24.14 -10.95
CA VAL A 152 16.90 -22.88 -11.00
C VAL A 152 17.55 -22.76 -12.38
N LYS A 153 17.21 -21.71 -13.13
CA LYS A 153 18.00 -21.32 -14.31
C LYS A 153 18.92 -20.18 -13.92
N ALA A 154 20.22 -20.47 -13.88
CA ALA A 154 21.24 -19.50 -13.57
C ALA A 154 22.49 -19.80 -14.39
N ASN A 155 23.23 -18.76 -14.77
CA ASN A 155 24.47 -18.92 -15.52
C ASN A 155 25.59 -19.34 -14.56
N ASN A 156 26.43 -20.29 -15.00
CA ASN A 156 27.62 -20.75 -14.28
C ASN A 156 27.37 -21.36 -12.89
N ILE A 157 26.15 -21.83 -12.59
CA ILE A 157 25.88 -22.66 -11.40
C ILE A 157 25.99 -24.12 -11.80
N GLY A 158 27.22 -24.62 -11.83
CA GLY A 158 27.55 -25.99 -12.24
C GLY A 158 28.84 -26.46 -11.61
N SER A 159 29.38 -27.56 -12.13
CA SER A 159 30.66 -28.11 -11.67
C SER A 159 31.62 -28.30 -12.83
N ILE A 160 32.92 -28.31 -12.52
CA ILE A 160 34.00 -28.56 -13.47
C ILE A 160 34.64 -29.89 -13.12
N PHE A 161 34.87 -30.73 -14.14
CA PHE A 161 35.60 -31.98 -13.98
C PHE A 161 36.56 -32.20 -15.16
N ILE A 162 37.54 -33.08 -14.96
CA ILE A 162 38.49 -33.48 -15.99
C ILE A 162 38.10 -34.87 -16.50
N ARG A 163 37.95 -35.01 -17.82
CA ARG A 163 37.85 -36.29 -18.52
C ARG A 163 39.24 -36.72 -18.94
N TRP A 164 39.74 -37.80 -18.35
CA TRP A 164 41.06 -38.33 -18.69
C TRP A 164 40.99 -39.37 -19.80
N GLY A 165 41.98 -39.36 -20.68
CA GLY A 165 42.10 -40.25 -21.84
C GLY A 165 41.41 -39.73 -23.11
N ASN A 166 40.58 -38.70 -23.04
CA ASN A 166 39.83 -38.20 -24.20
C ASN A 166 39.75 -36.67 -24.22
N ALA A 167 39.97 -36.05 -25.38
CA ALA A 167 40.02 -34.59 -25.56
C ALA A 167 38.66 -33.95 -25.88
N THR A 168 37.56 -34.72 -25.85
CA THR A 168 36.20 -34.22 -26.12
C THR A 168 35.35 -34.17 -24.85
N ALA A 169 34.42 -33.22 -24.78
CA ALA A 169 33.43 -33.20 -23.72
C ALA A 169 32.42 -34.35 -23.90
N PRO A 170 32.03 -35.05 -22.81
CA PRO A 170 30.94 -36.00 -22.89
C PRO A 170 29.59 -35.35 -23.17
N GLU A 171 28.61 -36.15 -23.59
CA GLU A 171 27.26 -35.67 -23.90
C GLU A 171 26.63 -34.94 -22.70
N GLY A 172 25.95 -33.82 -22.99
CA GLY A 172 25.32 -32.97 -21.98
C GLY A 172 26.31 -32.20 -21.09
N THR A 173 27.56 -32.04 -21.51
CA THR A 173 28.56 -31.18 -20.86
C THR A 173 29.20 -30.27 -21.89
N THR A 174 29.81 -29.17 -21.45
CA THR A 174 30.46 -28.20 -22.32
C THR A 174 31.97 -28.34 -22.21
N LEU A 175 32.67 -28.46 -23.34
CA LEU A 175 34.14 -28.43 -23.37
C LEU A 175 34.61 -27.01 -23.05
N LEU A 176 35.40 -26.85 -21.98
CA LEU A 176 36.07 -25.59 -21.67
C LEU A 176 37.40 -25.52 -22.41
N TYR A 177 38.21 -26.58 -22.31
CA TYR A 177 39.42 -26.76 -23.10
C TYR A 177 39.88 -28.22 -23.09
N SER A 178 40.80 -28.55 -23.99
CA SER A 178 41.45 -29.86 -24.08
C SER A 178 42.96 -29.73 -24.11
N GLY A 179 43.64 -30.83 -23.81
CA GLY A 179 45.08 -30.96 -24.03
C GLY A 179 45.61 -32.28 -23.50
N PHE A 180 46.71 -32.24 -22.75
CA PHE A 180 47.41 -33.42 -22.28
C PHE A 180 47.61 -33.39 -20.77
N GLY A 181 47.61 -34.56 -20.15
CA GLY A 181 47.92 -34.70 -18.73
C GLY A 181 49.41 -34.50 -18.46
N PHE A 182 49.74 -33.81 -17.37
CA PHE A 182 51.11 -33.69 -16.86
C PHE A 182 51.19 -33.95 -15.35
N ASN A 183 52.33 -34.48 -14.89
CA ASN A 183 52.66 -34.70 -13.48
C ASN A 183 54.20 -34.79 -13.32
N GLY A 184 54.70 -34.99 -12.10
CA GLY A 184 56.12 -35.20 -11.83
C GLY A 184 56.71 -36.48 -12.43
N HIS A 185 58.02 -36.49 -12.62
CA HIS A 185 58.73 -37.70 -13.02
C HIS A 185 58.68 -38.74 -11.89
N TYR A 186 58.58 -40.02 -12.27
CA TYR A 186 58.41 -41.11 -11.32
C TYR A 186 59.62 -41.36 -10.40
N THR A 187 60.80 -40.85 -10.73
CA THR A 187 62.01 -40.89 -9.87
C THR A 187 62.24 -39.60 -9.09
N HIS A 188 61.42 -38.57 -9.27
CA HIS A 188 61.58 -37.32 -8.55
C HIS A 188 60.86 -37.41 -7.21
N LYS A 189 61.53 -37.01 -6.13
CA LYS A 189 60.93 -36.96 -4.78
C LYS A 189 60.05 -35.72 -4.55
N GLY A 190 60.03 -34.81 -5.52
CA GLY A 190 59.23 -33.59 -5.56
C GLY A 190 58.40 -33.55 -6.84
N SER A 191 58.14 -32.34 -7.33
CA SER A 191 57.05 -32.01 -8.28
C SER A 191 55.65 -32.13 -7.64
N GLY A 192 54.63 -31.54 -8.27
CA GLY A 192 53.24 -31.70 -7.83
C GLY A 192 52.81 -33.18 -7.80
N ALA A 193 51.99 -33.58 -6.82
CA ALA A 193 51.48 -34.96 -6.69
C ALA A 193 50.23 -35.23 -7.55
N GLU A 194 49.53 -34.17 -7.94
CA GLU A 194 48.29 -34.25 -8.71
C GLU A 194 48.57 -34.13 -10.21
N ALA A 195 47.95 -34.99 -11.02
CA ALA A 195 48.01 -34.78 -12.46
C ALA A 195 47.12 -33.59 -12.84
N ILE A 196 47.65 -32.73 -13.69
CA ILE A 196 46.94 -31.56 -14.22
C ILE A 196 46.63 -31.76 -15.70
N CYS A 197 45.50 -31.23 -16.15
CA CYS A 197 45.18 -31.17 -17.58
C CYS A 197 45.72 -29.85 -18.14
N MET A 198 46.76 -29.93 -18.95
CA MET A 198 47.37 -28.74 -19.54
C MET A 198 46.75 -28.44 -20.89
N LYS A 199 46.26 -27.21 -21.07
CA LYS A 199 45.66 -26.76 -22.33
C LYS A 199 46.69 -26.81 -23.46
N SER A 200 46.35 -27.50 -24.55
CA SER A 200 47.24 -27.61 -25.71
C SER A 200 47.24 -26.32 -26.53
N GLY A 201 48.40 -25.94 -27.04
CA GLY A 201 48.57 -24.81 -27.96
C GLY A 201 48.41 -23.42 -27.34
N ASP A 202 48.32 -23.33 -26.02
CA ASP A 202 48.26 -22.04 -25.31
C ASP A 202 49.67 -21.61 -24.86
N PRO A 203 50.12 -20.37 -25.12
CA PRO A 203 51.43 -19.91 -24.70
C PRO A 203 51.61 -19.94 -23.17
N GLY A 204 50.52 -19.85 -22.40
CA GLY A 204 50.55 -19.96 -20.94
C GLY A 204 50.88 -21.37 -20.41
N ALA A 205 50.90 -22.39 -21.28
CA ALA A 205 51.32 -23.74 -20.93
C ALA A 205 52.86 -23.90 -20.85
N SER A 206 53.62 -22.85 -21.18
CA SER A 206 55.09 -22.85 -21.13
C SER A 206 55.62 -21.82 -20.12
N GLY A 207 56.70 -22.17 -19.42
CA GLY A 207 57.38 -21.31 -18.46
C GLY A 207 58.90 -21.29 -18.67
N PRO A 208 59.64 -20.43 -17.96
CA PRO A 208 61.11 -20.43 -18.01
C PRO A 208 61.63 -21.79 -17.56
N GLY A 209 62.37 -22.48 -18.44
CA GLY A 209 62.92 -23.80 -18.14
C GLY A 209 64.06 -23.73 -17.12
N SER A 210 63.96 -24.52 -16.04
CA SER A 210 65.04 -24.75 -15.08
C SER A 210 65.01 -26.21 -14.63
N SER A 211 66.18 -26.84 -14.52
CA SER A 211 66.31 -28.21 -14.02
C SER A 211 66.11 -28.34 -12.49
N HIS A 212 65.87 -27.22 -11.78
CA HIS A 212 65.77 -27.17 -10.32
C HIS A 212 64.36 -26.81 -9.81
N GLY A 213 63.36 -26.71 -10.71
CA GLY A 213 62.00 -26.29 -10.39
C GLY A 213 60.96 -27.41 -10.35
N ASP A 214 59.67 -27.04 -10.36
CA ASP A 214 58.55 -27.97 -10.56
C ASP A 214 58.52 -28.46 -12.00
N LEU A 215 59.13 -29.63 -12.24
CA LEU A 215 59.25 -30.23 -13.55
C LEU A 215 58.00 -31.06 -13.87
N LEU A 216 57.36 -30.73 -14.98
CA LEU A 216 56.17 -31.38 -15.50
C LEU A 216 56.53 -32.32 -16.66
N TYR A 217 56.07 -33.56 -16.57
CA TYR A 217 56.27 -34.62 -17.54
C TYR A 217 54.92 -35.10 -18.05
N PRO A 218 54.79 -35.44 -19.35
CA PRO A 218 53.55 -35.95 -19.91
C PRO A 218 53.10 -37.22 -19.17
N LEU A 219 51.81 -37.30 -18.84
CA LEU A 219 51.20 -38.56 -18.43
C LEU A 219 51.13 -39.47 -19.64
N GLY A 220 51.67 -40.67 -19.49
CA GLY A 220 51.60 -41.72 -20.50
C GLY A 220 50.85 -42.95 -20.00
N THR A 221 50.26 -43.69 -20.93
CA THR A 221 49.86 -45.07 -20.69
C THR A 221 51.08 -45.99 -20.78
N GLY A 222 51.11 -47.01 -19.90
CA GLY A 222 52.20 -47.98 -19.86
C GLY A 222 52.24 -48.94 -21.04
N GLY A 223 53.11 -49.95 -20.94
CA GLY A 223 53.14 -51.08 -21.88
C GLY A 223 51.90 -51.98 -21.75
N ALA A 224 51.70 -52.84 -22.74
CA ALA A 224 50.61 -53.81 -22.76
C ALA A 224 50.77 -54.87 -21.64
N PRO A 225 49.67 -55.44 -21.11
CA PRO A 225 48.27 -55.25 -21.53
C PRO A 225 47.60 -54.03 -20.88
N MET A 226 46.91 -53.23 -21.70
CA MET A 226 46.08 -52.10 -21.27
C MET A 226 44.60 -52.50 -21.22
N PRO A 227 43.77 -51.84 -20.38
CA PRO A 227 42.33 -52.06 -20.41
C PRO A 227 41.73 -51.81 -21.80
N PRO A 228 40.61 -52.49 -22.15
CA PRO A 228 39.94 -52.32 -23.44
C PRO A 228 39.71 -50.84 -23.81
N GLY A 229 40.12 -50.47 -25.02
CA GLY A 229 39.96 -49.11 -25.56
C GLY A 229 41.01 -48.09 -25.10
N ILE A 230 41.91 -48.45 -24.18
CA ILE A 230 43.04 -47.60 -23.78
C ILE A 230 44.27 -47.99 -24.60
N PRO A 231 44.86 -47.08 -25.41
CA PRO A 231 46.07 -47.40 -26.15
C PRO A 231 47.27 -47.51 -25.21
N ALA A 232 48.20 -48.43 -25.51
CA ALA A 232 49.47 -48.54 -24.82
C ALA A 232 50.47 -47.50 -25.35
N GLN A 233 51.41 -47.05 -24.51
CA GLN A 233 52.52 -46.17 -24.89
C GLN A 233 52.06 -44.87 -25.57
N LYS A 234 51.02 -44.23 -25.04
CA LYS A 234 50.48 -42.96 -25.55
C LYS A 234 50.37 -41.92 -24.45
N GLU A 235 50.61 -40.67 -24.82
CA GLU A 235 50.31 -39.53 -23.97
C GLU A 235 48.80 -39.44 -23.71
N LEU A 236 48.46 -39.19 -22.45
CA LEU A 236 47.08 -39.18 -21.99
C LEU A 236 46.44 -37.83 -22.32
N LYS A 237 45.54 -37.83 -23.31
CA LYS A 237 44.70 -36.67 -23.59
C LYS A 237 43.80 -36.36 -22.40
N CYS A 238 43.38 -35.10 -22.28
CA CYS A 238 42.41 -34.67 -21.28
C CYS A 238 41.47 -33.60 -21.82
N ALA A 239 40.29 -33.51 -21.23
CA ALA A 239 39.30 -32.46 -21.49
C ALA A 239 38.75 -31.92 -20.17
N VAL A 240 38.80 -30.60 -19.98
CA VAL A 240 38.17 -29.93 -18.85
C VAL A 240 36.77 -29.52 -19.27
N CYS A 241 35.77 -30.02 -18.54
CA CYS A 241 34.37 -29.99 -18.93
C CYS A 241 33.53 -29.31 -17.85
N TYR A 242 32.55 -28.51 -18.28
CA TYR A 242 31.52 -27.93 -17.42
C TYR A 242 30.24 -28.77 -17.47
N ALA A 243 29.69 -29.10 -16.30
CA ALA A 243 28.39 -29.76 -16.16
C ALA A 243 27.36 -28.81 -15.54
N GLU A 244 26.15 -28.78 -16.11
CA GLU A 244 24.98 -28.05 -15.58
C GLU A 244 24.38 -28.76 -14.35
N GLY A 245 25.14 -28.81 -13.27
CA GLY A 245 24.79 -29.47 -12.01
C GLY A 245 26.03 -29.93 -11.23
N PRO A 246 25.84 -30.52 -10.04
CA PRO A 246 26.94 -31.14 -9.32
C PRO A 246 27.48 -32.34 -10.10
N SER A 247 28.77 -32.60 -9.95
CA SER A 247 29.44 -33.81 -10.46
C SER A 247 30.34 -34.39 -9.38
N PHE A 248 30.59 -35.69 -9.46
CA PHE A 248 31.50 -36.39 -8.56
C PHE A 248 32.14 -37.56 -9.30
N GLU A 249 33.30 -37.99 -8.81
CA GLU A 249 33.97 -39.21 -9.26
C GLU A 249 33.54 -40.39 -8.38
N MET A 250 33.21 -41.51 -9.01
CA MET A 250 32.78 -42.73 -8.33
C MET A 250 33.70 -43.88 -8.72
N TRP A 251 34.22 -44.58 -7.73
CA TRP A 251 35.13 -45.70 -7.91
C TRP A 251 34.43 -47.04 -7.67
N GLY A 252 34.77 -48.05 -8.48
CA GLY A 252 34.30 -49.43 -8.29
C GLY A 252 32.91 -49.75 -8.87
N SER A 253 32.29 -48.85 -9.63
CA SER A 253 31.02 -49.11 -10.32
C SER A 253 30.91 -48.36 -11.65
N TRP A 254 30.26 -48.99 -12.62
CA TRP A 254 29.90 -48.40 -13.91
C TRP A 254 28.46 -47.87 -13.95
N THR A 255 27.69 -48.10 -12.88
CA THR A 255 26.27 -47.75 -12.79
C THR A 255 26.08 -46.61 -11.80
N CYS A 256 25.57 -45.48 -12.27
CA CYS A 256 25.32 -44.32 -11.44
C CYS A 256 24.19 -44.57 -10.41
N PRO A 257 24.26 -43.94 -9.22
CA PRO A 257 23.14 -43.93 -8.29
C PRO A 257 21.86 -43.37 -8.92
N LYS A 258 20.70 -43.75 -8.38
CA LYS A 258 19.40 -43.26 -8.86
C LYS A 258 19.37 -41.73 -8.92
N GLY A 259 18.94 -41.17 -10.05
CA GLY A 259 18.87 -39.72 -10.28
C GLY A 259 20.15 -39.10 -10.83
N TRP A 260 21.22 -39.89 -11.00
CA TRP A 260 22.47 -39.46 -11.62
C TRP A 260 22.67 -40.11 -12.98
N ARG A 261 23.40 -39.44 -13.86
CA ARG A 261 23.83 -39.97 -15.16
C ARG A 261 25.36 -40.01 -15.23
N ALA A 262 25.89 -40.96 -15.96
CA ALA A 262 27.32 -41.00 -16.21
C ALA A 262 27.70 -39.81 -17.10
N ALA A 263 28.65 -38.99 -16.65
CA ALA A 263 29.33 -38.05 -17.54
C ALA A 263 30.23 -38.85 -18.47
N TYR A 264 31.09 -39.70 -17.92
CA TYR A 264 31.83 -40.72 -18.64
C TYR A 264 32.16 -41.88 -17.71
N THR A 265 32.62 -42.98 -18.29
CA THR A 265 33.12 -44.13 -17.54
C THR A 265 34.49 -44.55 -18.06
N GLY A 266 35.26 -45.23 -17.22
CA GLY A 266 36.65 -45.58 -17.52
C GLY A 266 37.28 -46.46 -16.46
N TYR A 267 38.57 -46.72 -16.66
CA TYR A 267 39.37 -47.56 -15.78
C TYR A 267 40.17 -46.71 -14.82
N GLY A 268 40.32 -47.16 -13.58
CA GLY A 268 41.20 -46.51 -12.62
C GLY A 268 42.66 -46.76 -12.95
N MET A 269 43.31 -45.72 -13.46
CA MET A 269 44.71 -45.74 -13.85
C MET A 269 45.55 -45.03 -12.79
N GLY A 270 46.78 -45.48 -12.58
CA GLY A 270 47.72 -44.89 -11.65
C GLY A 270 49.17 -45.25 -11.98
N ALA A 271 50.09 -44.84 -11.13
CA ALA A 271 51.52 -45.11 -11.30
C ALA A 271 51.86 -46.61 -11.18
N TYR A 272 52.95 -47.01 -11.82
CA TYR A 272 53.55 -48.33 -11.65
C TYR A 272 54.08 -48.50 -10.22
N SER A 273 53.94 -49.70 -9.66
CA SER A 273 54.25 -49.98 -8.24
C SER A 273 55.71 -49.80 -7.85
N GLY A 274 56.64 -49.78 -8.82
CA GLY A 274 58.07 -49.53 -8.57
C GLY A 274 58.49 -48.06 -8.64
N HIS A 275 57.56 -47.14 -8.90
CA HIS A 275 57.87 -45.70 -8.94
C HIS A 275 58.13 -45.15 -7.52
N GLU A 276 59.13 -44.28 -7.39
CA GLU A 276 59.43 -43.60 -6.12
C GLU A 276 58.39 -42.52 -5.82
N ASN A 277 57.94 -41.81 -6.86
CA ASN A 277 56.91 -40.80 -6.75
C ASN A 277 55.50 -41.41 -6.83
N GLN A 278 54.59 -40.89 -6.03
CA GLN A 278 53.19 -41.29 -6.00
C GLN A 278 52.34 -40.27 -6.74
N SER A 279 51.32 -40.73 -7.45
CA SER A 279 50.38 -39.88 -8.17
C SER A 279 48.95 -40.30 -7.87
N ASN A 280 48.04 -39.33 -7.91
CA ASN A 280 46.62 -39.62 -7.83
C ASN A 280 46.19 -40.61 -8.92
N ARG A 281 45.18 -41.42 -8.60
CA ARG A 281 44.53 -42.29 -9.58
C ARG A 281 43.50 -41.48 -10.36
N HIS A 282 43.36 -41.79 -11.64
CA HIS A 282 42.42 -41.11 -12.53
C HIS A 282 41.57 -42.11 -13.29
N CYS A 283 40.27 -41.83 -13.38
CA CYS A 283 39.38 -42.58 -14.25
C CYS A 283 39.69 -42.21 -15.71
N ALA A 284 40.37 -43.11 -16.44
CA ALA A 284 40.74 -42.91 -17.83
C ALA A 284 39.79 -43.68 -18.76
N THR A 285 39.30 -43.01 -19.79
CA THR A 285 38.43 -43.60 -20.82
C THR A 285 39.16 -43.76 -22.15
N SER A 286 38.55 -44.48 -23.09
CA SER A 286 39.14 -44.70 -24.40
C SER A 286 39.43 -43.39 -25.12
N SER A 287 40.66 -43.26 -25.61
CA SER A 287 41.07 -42.14 -26.44
C SER A 287 40.43 -42.25 -27.82
N ALA A 288 39.53 -41.33 -28.13
CA ALA A 288 39.28 -40.93 -29.52
C ALA A 288 40.34 -39.89 -29.93
#